data_AF-A0A532UFG5-F1
#
_entry.id   AF-A0A532UFG5-F1
#
_cell.length_a   1.000
_cell.length_b   1.000
_cell.length_c   1.000
_cell.angle_alpha   90.00
_cell.angle_beta   90.00
_cell.angle_gamma   90.00
#
_symmetry.space_group_name_H-M   'P 1'
#
loop_
_entity.id
_entity.type
_entity.pdbx_description
1 polymer ?
#
loop_
_entity_poly.entity_id
_entity_poly.type
_entity_poly.pdbx_seq_one_letter_code
_entity_poly.pdbx_strand_id
1 'polypeptide(L)' 'MSNERETKILKDPMLASILNLLLLGAGHIYLRQIAKGLLIFVIGLGLGMFIWPATIFVVIWAMYDAYKTARRMNHAAR' A
#
# COMPACT_ATOMS: atom_id res chain seq x y z
N MET A 1 -9.35 22.89 24.26
CA MET A 1 -8.37 22.21 23.40
C MET A 1 -9.11 21.71 22.18
N SER A 2 -8.82 22.29 21.02
CA SER A 2 -9.57 22.15 19.77
C SER A 2 -9.68 20.69 19.34
N ASN A 3 -10.92 20.21 19.28
CA ASN A 3 -11.31 18.92 18.73
C ASN A 3 -11.07 18.97 17.21
N GLU A 4 -9.83 18.71 16.79
CA GLU A 4 -9.53 18.33 15.43
C GLU A 4 -10.17 16.97 15.21
N ARG A 5 -11.44 16.97 14.78
CA ARG A 5 -12.01 15.81 14.13
C ARG A 5 -11.14 15.56 12.91
N GLU A 6 -10.14 14.71 13.05
CA GLU A 6 -9.29 14.26 11.96
C GLU A 6 -10.25 13.72 10.91
N THR A 7 -10.53 14.53 9.89
CA THR A 7 -11.44 14.18 8.82
C THR A 7 -10.78 13.03 8.11
N LYS A 8 -11.22 11.81 8.45
CA LYS A 8 -10.60 10.59 7.99
C LYS A 8 -10.91 10.44 6.51
N ILE A 9 -10.06 11.04 5.67
CA ILE A 9 -10.24 11.11 4.22
C ILE A 9 -10.31 9.68 3.69
N LEU A 10 -11.43 9.36 3.03
CA LEU A 10 -11.62 8.08 2.36
C LEU A 10 -10.53 7.92 1.29
N LYS A 11 -9.75 6.85 1.40
CA LYS A 11 -8.66 6.50 0.49
C LYS A 11 -9.21 5.66 -0.64
N ASP A 12 -8.86 5.96 -1.89
CA ASP A 12 -9.32 5.16 -3.01
C ASP A 12 -8.52 3.82 -3.08
N PRO A 13 -9.19 2.66 -2.96
CA PRO A 13 -8.54 1.35 -3.01
C PRO A 13 -7.90 1.01 -4.35
N MET A 14 -8.49 1.46 -5.45
CA MET A 14 -8.01 1.16 -6.80
C MET A 14 -6.76 1.99 -7.10
N LEU A 15 -6.74 3.26 -6.69
CA LEU A 15 -5.55 4.10 -6.73
C LEU A 15 -4.39 3.50 -5.92
N ALA A 16 -4.66 3.00 -4.71
CA ALA A 16 -3.63 2.36 -3.88
C ALA A 16 -3.01 1.12 -4.57
N SER A 17 -3.83 0.33 -5.27
CA SER A 17 -3.35 -0.83 -6.04
C SER A 17 -2.50 -0.42 -7.24
N ILE A 18 -2.96 0.54 -8.04
CA ILE A 18 -2.23 1.04 -9.23
C ILE A 18 -0.90 1.66 -8.80
N LEU A 19 -0.87 2.31 -7.64
CA LEU A 19 0.36 2.90 -7.12
C LEU A 19 1.41 1.83 -6.77
N ASN A 20 0.99 0.67 -6.23
CA ASN A 20 1.87 -0.48 -6.03
C ASN A 20 2.33 -1.16 -7.32
N LEU A 21 1.57 -1.03 -8.41
CA LEU A 21 1.97 -1.50 -9.74
C LEU A 21 3.06 -0.60 -10.34
N LEU A 22 2.95 0.72 -10.14
CA LEU A 22 3.91 1.69 -10.65
C LEU A 22 5.22 1.68 -9.85
N LEU A 23 5.12 1.67 -8.52
CA LEU A 23 6.23 1.63 -7.58
C LEU A 23 5.84 0.74 -6.41
N LEU A 24 6.50 -0.41 -6.30
CA LEU A 24 6.21 -1.36 -5.23
C LEU A 24 6.38 -0.69 -3.85
N GLY A 25 5.36 -0.75 -3.01
CA GLY A 25 5.33 -0.10 -1.69
C GLY A 25 4.75 1.31 -1.68
N ALA A 26 4.58 1.97 -2.83
CA ALA A 26 4.01 3.31 -2.90
C ALA A 26 2.51 3.33 -2.51
N GLY A 27 1.76 2.26 -2.82
CA GLY A 27 0.37 2.11 -2.40
C GLY A 27 0.19 2.13 -0.88
N HIS A 28 1.11 1.51 -0.15
CA HIS A 28 1.11 1.53 1.31
C HIS A 28 1.50 2.91 1.87
N ILE A 29 2.43 3.62 1.21
CA ILE A 29 2.78 5.01 1.58
C ILE A 29 1.58 5.95 1.36
N TYR A 30 0.83 5.78 0.27
CA TYR A 30 -0.42 6.51 0.04
C TYR A 30 -1.44 6.26 1.16
N LEU A 31 -1.50 5.03 1.67
CA LEU A 31 -2.32 4.65 2.83
C LEU A 31 -1.74 5.09 4.18
N ARG A 32 -0.70 5.93 4.21
CA ARG A 32 0.05 6.36 5.40
C ARG A 32 0.73 5.20 6.17
N GLN A 33 0.92 4.05 5.54
CA GLN A 33 1.62 2.89 6.10
C GLN A 33 3.07 2.86 5.62
N ILE A 34 3.85 3.87 6.00
CA ILE A 34 5.23 4.08 5.53
C ILE A 34 6.13 2.88 5.86
N ALA A 35 6.06 2.36 7.09
CA ALA A 35 6.88 1.22 7.51
C ALA A 35 6.63 -0.04 6.65
N LYS A 36 5.36 -0.33 6.34
CA LYS A 36 5.01 -1.45 5.44
C LYS A 36 5.42 -1.19 4.00
N GLY A 37 5.20 0.02 3.50
CA GLY A 37 5.61 0.39 2.14
C GLY A 37 7.12 0.21 1.95
N LEU A 38 7.92 0.66 2.92
CA LEU A 38 9.37 0.52 2.88
C LEU A 38 9.80 -0.96 2.96
N LEU A 39 9.18 -1.76 3.83
CA LEU A 39 9.48 -3.19 3.94
C LEU A 39 9.21 -3.93 2.62
N ILE A 40 8.04 -3.69 2.01
CA ILE A 40 7.67 -4.32 0.74
C ILE A 40 8.61 -3.86 -0.39
N PHE A 41 8.98 -2.58 -0.40
CA PHE A 41 9.94 -2.04 -1.36
C PHE A 41 11.31 -2.73 -1.27
N VAL A 42 11.88 -2.87 -0.06
CA VAL A 42 13.17 -3.53 0.16
C VAL A 42 13.12 -5.02 -0.24
N ILE A 43 12.04 -5.73 0.15
CA ILE A 43 11.83 -7.12 -0.24
C ILE A 43 11.73 -7.25 -1.76
N GLY A 44 10.99 -6.36 -2.42
CA GLY A 44 10.85 -6.34 -3.87
C GLY A 44 12.16 -6.04 -4.59
N LEU A 45 12.98 -5.12 -4.09
CA LEU A 45 14.31 -4.86 -4.63
C LEU A 45 15.22 -6.09 -4.53
N GLY A 46 15.24 -6.76 -3.37
CA GLY A 46 16.02 -7.98 -3.17
C GLY A 46 15.57 -9.10 -4.12
N LEU A 47 14.26 -9.37 -4.19
CA LEU A 47 13.71 -10.39 -5.08
C LEU A 47 13.92 -10.02 -6.56
N GLY A 48 13.76 -8.76 -6.93
CA GLY A 48 14.01 -8.30 -8.30
C GLY A 48 15.47 -8.45 -8.71
N MET A 49 16.42 -8.33 -7.77
CA MET A 49 17.85 -8.46 -8.07
C MET A 49 18.30 -9.92 -8.21
N PHE A 50 17.71 -10.85 -7.45
CA PHE A 50 18.16 -12.26 -7.42
C PHE A 50 17.20 -13.26 -8.11
N ILE A 51 15.90 -12.96 -8.16
CA ILE A 51 14.84 -13.85 -8.65
C ILE A 51 13.76 -13.02 -9.37
N TRP A 52 14.11 -12.49 -10.54
CA TRP A 52 13.29 -11.56 -11.34
C TRP A 52 11.81 -11.98 -11.56
N PRO A 53 11.46 -13.25 -11.81
CA PRO A 53 10.04 -13.63 -11.94
C PRO A 53 9.29 -13.67 -10.61
N ALA A 54 9.98 -13.86 -9.47
CA ALA A 54 9.33 -13.90 -8.15
C ALA A 54 8.74 -12.54 -7.75
N THR A 55 9.30 -11.44 -8.27
CA THR A 55 8.83 -10.08 -8.03
C THR A 55 7.38 -9.85 -8.46
N ILE A 56 6.91 -10.55 -9.51
CA ILE A 56 5.52 -10.44 -9.98
C ILE A 56 4.53 -10.92 -8.91
N PHE A 57 4.84 -12.01 -8.21
CA PHE A 57 3.99 -12.51 -7.13
C PHE A 57 3.90 -11.50 -5.98
N VAL A 58 5.01 -10.83 -5.65
CA VAL A 58 5.04 -9.78 -4.62
C VAL A 58 4.24 -8.56 -5.03
N VAL A 59 4.32 -8.13 -6.29
CA VAL A 59 3.51 -7.03 -6.83
C VAL A 59 2.01 -7.35 -6.70
N ILE A 60 1.59 -8.52 -7.19
CA ILE A 60 0.18 -8.93 -7.13
C ILE A 60 -0.32 -9.00 -5.68
N TRP A 61 0.48 -9.60 -4.79
CA TRP A 61 0.15 -9.68 -3.38
C TRP A 61 0.06 -8.28 -2.72
N ALA A 62 1.01 -7.39 -3.01
CA ALA A 62 1.04 -6.04 -2.47
C ALA A 62 -0.14 -5.19 -2.99
N MET A 63 -0.58 -5.39 -4.23
CA MET A 63 -1.80 -4.77 -4.77
C MET A 63 -3.03 -5.22 -3.98
N TYR A 64 -3.19 -6.53 -3.76
CA TYR A 64 -4.33 -7.07 -3.00
C TYR A 64 -4.33 -6.58 -1.54
N ASP A 65 -3.18 -6.57 -0.88
CA ASP A 65 -3.07 -6.09 0.51
C ASP A 65 -3.37 -4.58 0.61
N ALA A 66 -2.85 -3.75 -0.31
CA ALA A 66 -3.14 -2.32 -0.33
C ALA A 66 -4.64 -2.05 -0.58
N TYR A 67 -5.26 -2.76 -1.53
CA TYR A 67 -6.70 -2.66 -1.78
C TYR A 67 -7.53 -2.98 -0.53
N LYS A 68 -7.25 -4.12 0.11
CA LYS A 68 -7.96 -4.56 1.31
C LYS A 68 -7.75 -3.59 2.47
N THR A 69 -6.54 -3.06 2.59
CA THR A 69 -6.17 -2.08 3.61
C THR A 69 -6.91 -0.76 3.41
N ALA A 70 -6.97 -0.24 2.18
CA ALA A 70 -7.74 0.95 1.84
C ALA A 70 -9.23 0.78 2.19
N ARG A 71 -9.83 -0.36 1.82
CA ARG A 71 -11.23 -0.65 2.20
C ARG A 71 -11.41 -0.70 3.71
N ARG A 72 -10.52 -1.36 4.45
CA ARG A 72 -10.59 -1.42 5.93
C ARG A 72 -10.50 -0.02 6.55
N MET A 73 -9.62 0.84 6.06
CA MET A 73 -9.48 2.22 6.53
C MET A 73 -10.75 3.03 6.29
N ASN A 74 -11.37 2.86 5.11
CA ASN A 74 -12.63 3.52 4.74
C ASN A 74 -13.81 3.01 5.57
N HIS A 75 -13.90 1.70 5.82
CA HIS A 75 -14.94 1.13 6.67
C HIS A 75 -14.82 1.60 8.13
N ALA A 76 -13.60 1.69 8.65
CA ALA A 76 -13.35 2.23 9.99
C ALA A 76 -13.44 3.77 10.07
N ALA A 77 -13.69 4.45 8.94
CA ALA A 77 -13.86 5.90 8.86
C ALA A 77 -15.34 6.33 8.74
N ARG A 78 -16.23 5.38 8.46
CA ARG A 78 -17.67 5.52 8.62
C ARG A 78 -18.06 5.18 10.05
#